data_AF-A0AAW6EG66-F1
#
_entry.id   AF-A0AAW6EG66-F1
#
_cell.length_a   1.000
_cell.length_b   1.000
_cell.length_c   1.000
_cell.angle_alpha   90.00
_cell.angle_beta   90.00
_cell.angle_gamma   90.00
#
_symmetry.space_group_name_H-M   'P 1'
#
loop_
_entity.id
_entity.type
_entity.pdbx_description
1 polymer ?
#
loop_
_entity_poly.entity_id
_entity_poly.type
_entity_poly.pdbx_seq_one_letter_code
_entity_poly.pdbx_strand_id
1 'polypeptide(L)'
;MGRFMYVHFGDDVPRNIEKEYNKLLRKERYLEELDAKNGKIYPDFDDVLSSNPDPASIPISEEEEKDQIRHRNRLDYLPDALELLKSDFPEGYELIRDYFLREDKVTMWYLVEKYGLSIDMVRYRIKIAKQKLKEYIILHENE
;
A
#
# COMPACT_ATOMS: atom_id res chain seq x y z
N MET A 1 4.84 -11.65 46.59
CA MET A 1 6.24 -11.41 46.17
C MET A 1 7.01 -12.71 46.30
N GLY A 2 7.37 -13.33 45.18
CA GLY A 2 8.13 -14.58 45.18
C GLY A 2 9.57 -14.33 45.61
N ARG A 3 10.17 -15.30 46.30
CA ARG A 3 11.59 -15.24 46.69
C ARG A 3 12.45 -15.35 45.43
N PHE A 4 13.41 -14.45 45.23
CA PHE A 4 14.36 -14.56 44.12
C PHE A 4 15.30 -15.75 44.38
N MET A 5 15.41 -16.65 43.40
CA MET A 5 16.27 -17.82 43.45
C MET A 5 17.57 -17.51 42.72
N TYR A 6 18.71 -17.57 43.41
CA TYR A 6 20.02 -17.39 42.79
C TYR A 6 20.41 -18.65 42.03
N VAL A 7 20.93 -18.47 40.83
CA VAL A 7 21.49 -19.55 40.01
C VAL A 7 22.97 -19.65 40.33
N HIS A 8 23.41 -20.86 40.69
CA HIS A 8 24.81 -21.18 40.98
C HIS A 8 25.34 -22.11 39.89
N PHE A 9 26.42 -21.71 39.23
CA PHE A 9 26.95 -22.44 38.07
C PHE A 9 28.07 -23.42 38.42
N GLY A 10 28.54 -23.43 39.67
CA GLY A 10 29.63 -24.30 40.14
C GLY A 10 31.02 -23.74 39.90
N ASP A 11 32.06 -24.54 40.13
CA ASP A 11 33.46 -24.10 40.12
C ASP A 11 34.03 -23.86 38.70
N ASP A 12 33.34 -24.34 37.66
CA ASP A 12 33.75 -24.17 36.26
C ASP A 12 33.49 -22.76 35.72
N VAL A 13 32.64 -21.97 36.39
CA VAL A 13 32.29 -20.60 35.98
C VAL A 13 32.83 -19.59 36.99
N PRO A 14 33.62 -18.60 36.55
CA PRO A 14 34.12 -17.55 37.41
C PRO A 14 33.01 -16.82 38.18
N ARG A 15 33.23 -16.64 39.48
CA ARG A 15 32.23 -16.09 40.42
C ARG A 15 31.77 -14.66 40.08
N ASN A 16 32.55 -13.91 39.32
CA ASN A 16 32.16 -12.59 38.79
C ASN A 16 31.04 -12.72 37.74
N ILE A 17 31.13 -13.70 36.84
CA ILE A 17 30.11 -13.97 35.82
C ILE A 17 28.81 -14.41 36.48
N GLU A 18 28.86 -15.29 37.47
CA GLU A 18 27.67 -15.72 38.23
C GLU A 18 26.99 -14.54 38.96
N LYS A 19 27.78 -13.63 39.53
CA LYS A 19 27.26 -12.42 40.16
C LYS A 19 26.58 -11.49 39.16
N GLU A 20 27.19 -11.27 37.99
CA GLU A 20 26.59 -10.44 36.94
C GLU A 20 25.32 -11.06 36.37
N TYR A 21 25.33 -12.36 36.11
CA TYR A 21 24.15 -13.10 35.65
C TYR A 21 22.98 -12.95 36.63
N ASN A 22 23.19 -13.23 37.91
CA ASN A 22 22.14 -13.11 38.93
C ASN A 22 21.65 -11.67 39.11
N LYS A 23 22.53 -10.67 38.93
CA LYS A 23 22.16 -9.25 38.95
C LYS A 23 21.25 -8.90 37.77
N LEU A 24 21.56 -9.38 36.57
CA LEU A 24 20.73 -9.18 35.38
C LEU A 24 19.38 -9.89 35.53
N LEU A 25 19.39 -11.15 35.95
CA LEU A 25 18.19 -11.94 36.19
C LEU A 25 17.26 -11.30 37.23
N ARG A 26 17.82 -10.68 38.29
CA ARG A 26 17.01 -9.94 39.27
C ARG A 26 16.40 -8.68 38.67
N LYS A 27 17.14 -7.98 37.80
CA LYS A 27 16.67 -6.78 37.12
C LYS A 27 15.52 -7.12 36.16
N GLU A 28 15.62 -8.20 35.39
CA GLU A 28 14.56 -8.66 34.48
C GLU A 28 13.29 -9.02 35.24
N ARG A 29 13.39 -9.87 36.28
CA ARG A 29 12.22 -10.20 37.12
C ARG A 29 11.59 -8.98 37.79
N TYR A 30 12.39 -7.99 38.18
CA TYR A 30 11.86 -6.76 38.74
C TYR A 30 11.07 -5.93 37.71
N LEU A 31 11.53 -5.90 36.46
CA LEU A 31 10.80 -5.26 35.36
C LEU A 31 9.49 -6.00 35.06
N GLU A 32 9.51 -7.33 35.02
CA GLU A 32 8.28 -8.14 34.85
C GLU A 32 7.28 -7.90 36.01
N GLU A 33 7.74 -7.89 37.26
CA GLU A 33 6.91 -7.59 38.43
C GLU A 33 6.32 -6.17 38.36
N LEU A 34 7.10 -5.18 37.89
CA LEU A 34 6.64 -3.81 37.69
C LEU A 34 5.62 -3.70 36.56
N ASP A 35 5.86 -4.36 35.43
CA ASP A 35 4.97 -4.33 34.27
C ASP A 35 3.63 -5.01 34.62
N ALA A 36 3.66 -6.16 35.31
CA ALA A 36 2.47 -6.81 35.84
C ALA A 36 1.71 -5.92 36.83
N LYS A 37 2.41 -5.24 37.75
CA LYS A 37 1.78 -4.31 38.71
C LYS A 37 1.17 -3.09 38.03
N ASN A 38 1.78 -2.61 36.94
CA ASN A 38 1.31 -1.48 36.15
C ASN A 38 0.26 -1.88 35.09
N GLY A 39 -0.14 -3.16 35.05
CA GLY A 39 -1.13 -3.67 34.08
C GLY A 39 -0.67 -3.62 32.63
N LYS A 40 0.64 -3.53 32.39
CA LYS A 40 1.21 -3.54 31.05
C LYS A 40 1.21 -4.97 30.52
N ILE A 41 0.24 -5.26 29.66
CA ILE A 41 0.20 -6.48 28.86
C ILE A 41 0.98 -6.14 27.59
N TYR A 42 2.08 -6.85 27.32
CA TYR A 42 2.71 -6.82 26.00
C TYR A 42 1.77 -7.57 25.06
N PRO A 43 1.18 -6.91 24.05
CA PRO A 43 0.32 -7.62 23.09
C PRO A 43 1.16 -8.68 22.38
N ASP A 44 0.66 -9.91 22.32
CA ASP A 44 1.25 -10.90 21.45
C ASP A 44 1.08 -10.48 19.99
N PHE A 45 1.88 -11.02 19.08
CA PHE A 45 1.75 -10.76 17.65
C PHE A 45 0.32 -11.05 17.15
N ASP A 46 -0.32 -12.10 17.66
CA ASP A 46 -1.70 -12.45 17.34
C ASP A 46 -2.72 -11.44 17.91
N ASP A 47 -2.43 -10.79 19.04
CA ASP A 47 -3.28 -9.73 19.61
C ASP A 47 -3.23 -8.46 18.74
N VAL A 48 -2.07 -8.15 18.16
CA VAL A 48 -1.90 -7.03 17.23
C VAL A 48 -2.65 -7.30 15.92
N LEU A 49 -2.55 -8.52 15.39
CA LEU A 49 -3.25 -8.94 14.17
C LEU A 49 -4.77 -8.97 14.32
N SER A 50 -5.29 -9.44 15.46
CA SER A 50 -6.73 -9.45 15.71
C SER A 50 -7.31 -8.03 15.83
N SER A 51 -6.52 -7.09 16.34
CA SER A 51 -6.90 -5.67 16.44
C SER A 51 -6.87 -4.96 15.07
N ASN A 52 -5.91 -5.34 14.21
CA ASN A 52 -5.70 -4.78 12.87
C ASN A 52 -5.58 -5.91 11.84
N PRO A 53 -6.70 -6.50 11.42
CA PRO A 53 -6.67 -7.55 10.41
C PRO A 53 -6.09 -7.03 9.10
N ASP A 54 -5.39 -7.90 8.36
CA ASP A 54 -4.91 -7.58 7.02
C ASP A 54 -6.12 -7.14 6.16
N PRO A 55 -6.11 -5.96 5.53
CA PRO A 55 -7.22 -5.53 4.67
C PRO A 55 -7.56 -6.54 3.56
N ALA A 56 -6.61 -7.40 3.14
CA ALA A 56 -6.86 -8.47 2.19
C ALA A 56 -7.57 -9.71 2.78
N SER A 57 -7.66 -9.82 4.11
CA SER A 57 -8.36 -10.90 4.82
C SER A 57 -9.84 -10.59 5.10
N ILE A 58 -10.26 -9.34 4.86
CA ILE A 58 -11.66 -8.92 4.97
C ILE A 58 -12.41 -9.52 3.76
N PRO A 59 -13.52 -10.26 3.96
CA PRO A 59 -14.30 -10.81 2.86
C PRO A 59 -14.83 -9.66 1.99
N ILE A 60 -14.45 -9.67 0.71
CA ILE A 60 -14.91 -8.71 -0.29
C ILE A 60 -16.44 -8.91 -0.44
N SER A 61 -17.20 -7.81 -0.41
CA SER A 61 -18.64 -7.88 -0.64
C SER A 61 -18.93 -8.37 -2.06
N GLU A 62 -20.03 -9.10 -2.29
CA GLU A 62 -20.44 -9.54 -3.63
C GLU A 62 -20.56 -8.37 -4.63
N GLU A 63 -20.89 -7.17 -4.15
CA GLU A 63 -20.96 -5.94 -4.96
C GLU A 63 -19.57 -5.46 -5.39
N GLU A 64 -18.60 -5.47 -4.47
CA GLU A 64 -17.22 -5.07 -4.73
C GLU A 64 -16.53 -6.05 -5.68
N GLU A 65 -16.82 -7.35 -5.57
CA GLU A 65 -16.30 -8.36 -6.49
C GLU A 65 -16.84 -8.15 -7.91
N LYS A 66 -18.13 -7.85 -8.06
CA LYS A 66 -18.74 -7.51 -9.36
C LYS A 66 -18.11 -6.25 -9.95
N ASP A 67 -17.82 -5.24 -9.15
CA ASP A 67 -17.16 -4.03 -9.61
C ASP A 67 -15.70 -4.27 -10.02
N GLN A 68 -14.98 -5.15 -9.32
CA GLN A 68 -13.64 -5.56 -9.74
C GLN A 68 -13.66 -6.33 -11.07
N ILE A 69 -14.62 -7.24 -11.25
CA ILE A 69 -14.80 -7.97 -12.51
C ILE A 69 -15.12 -6.98 -13.64
N ARG A 70 -16.06 -6.06 -13.43
CA ARG A 70 -16.36 -4.99 -14.39
C ARG A 70 -15.13 -4.16 -14.72
N HIS A 71 -14.35 -3.77 -13.71
CA HIS A 71 -13.13 -3.01 -13.92
C HIS A 71 -12.10 -3.78 -14.76
N ARG A 72 -11.90 -5.08 -14.48
CA ARG A 72 -11.01 -5.94 -15.27
C ARG A 72 -11.48 -6.05 -16.73
N ASN A 73 -12.76 -6.34 -16.95
CA ASN A 73 -13.32 -6.41 -18.30
C ASN A 73 -13.15 -5.09 -19.07
N ARG A 74 -13.30 -3.93 -18.40
CA ARG A 74 -13.04 -2.61 -19.00
C ARG A 74 -11.59 -2.40 -19.41
N LEU A 75 -10.63 -3.00 -18.69
CA LEU A 75 -9.21 -2.92 -19.06
C LEU A 75 -8.93 -3.68 -20.36
N ASP A 76 -9.66 -4.76 -20.63
CA ASP A 76 -9.52 -5.52 -21.87
C ASP A 76 -9.93 -4.70 -23.11
N TYR A 77 -10.89 -3.78 -22.96
CA TYR A 77 -11.32 -2.86 -24.03
C TYR A 77 -10.45 -1.60 -24.19
N LEU A 78 -9.52 -1.35 -23.27
CA LEU A 78 -8.70 -0.14 -23.29
C LEU A 78 -7.83 -0.01 -24.56
N PRO A 79 -7.19 -1.07 -25.09
CA PRO A 79 -6.42 -0.99 -26.33
C PRO A 79 -7.28 -0.51 -27.51
N ASP A 80 -8.45 -1.11 -27.71
CA ASP A 80 -9.36 -0.77 -28.81
C ASP A 80 -9.88 0.67 -28.67
N ALA A 81 -10.23 1.08 -27.44
CA ALA A 81 -10.63 2.45 -27.14
C ALA A 81 -9.50 3.47 -27.42
N LEU A 82 -8.24 3.10 -27.19
CA LEU A 82 -7.09 3.94 -27.53
C LEU A 82 -6.87 4.05 -29.04
N GLU A 83 -7.12 2.98 -29.80
CA GLU A 83 -7.07 3.02 -31.26
C GLU A 83 -8.16 3.93 -31.85
N LEU A 84 -9.39 3.84 -31.34
CA LEU A 84 -10.50 4.74 -31.70
C LEU A 84 -10.19 6.19 -31.31
N LEU A 85 -9.61 6.42 -30.13
CA LEU A 85 -9.19 7.77 -29.74
C LEU A 85 -8.12 8.32 -30.70
N LYS A 86 -7.20 7.47 -31.15
CA LYS A 86 -6.15 7.87 -32.10
C LYS A 86 -6.72 8.25 -33.47
N SER A 87 -7.78 7.58 -33.95
CA SER A 87 -8.46 7.97 -35.20
C SER A 87 -9.28 9.25 -35.05
N ASP A 88 -10.03 9.37 -33.97
CA ASP A 88 -11.06 10.40 -33.81
C ASP A 88 -10.56 11.68 -33.14
N PHE A 89 -9.48 11.59 -32.36
CA PHE A 89 -8.89 12.73 -31.66
C PHE A 89 -7.37 12.53 -31.43
N PRO A 90 -6.56 12.60 -32.50
CA PRO A 90 -5.13 12.30 -32.45
C PRO A 90 -4.37 13.21 -31.48
N GLU A 91 -4.74 14.50 -31.37
CA GLU A 91 -4.07 15.43 -30.47
C GLU A 91 -4.31 15.09 -28.99
N GLY A 92 -5.49 14.55 -28.67
CA GLY A 92 -5.79 14.08 -27.32
C GLY A 92 -5.10 12.75 -27.00
N TYR A 93 -5.03 11.86 -28.00
CA TYR A 93 -4.31 10.60 -27.88
C TYR A 93 -2.83 10.82 -27.54
N GLU A 94 -2.15 11.72 -28.26
CA GLU A 94 -0.74 12.03 -28.01
C GLU A 94 -0.49 12.54 -26.58
N LEU A 95 -1.36 13.42 -26.08
CA LEU A 95 -1.29 13.92 -24.71
C LEU A 95 -1.53 12.83 -23.67
N ILE A 96 -2.50 11.92 -23.90
CA ILE A 96 -2.73 10.79 -23.01
C ILE A 96 -1.55 9.82 -23.01
N ARG A 97 -1.02 9.50 -24.19
CA ARG A 97 0.13 8.61 -24.35
C ARG A 97 1.35 9.14 -23.60
N ASP A 98 1.69 10.41 -23.79
CA ASP A 98 2.88 10.99 -23.17
C ASP A 98 2.74 11.19 -21.65
N TYR A 99 1.54 11.51 -21.16
CA TYR A 99 1.34 11.84 -19.75
C TYR A 99 1.03 10.64 -18.88
N PHE A 100 0.29 9.65 -19.40
CA PHE A 100 -0.18 8.49 -18.62
C PHE A 100 0.51 7.17 -18.99
N LEU A 101 0.92 6.97 -20.25
CA LEU A 101 1.43 5.68 -20.75
C LEU A 101 2.95 5.65 -20.93
N ARG A 102 3.64 6.73 -20.62
CA ARG A 102 5.10 6.80 -20.67
C ARG A 102 5.69 6.23 -19.38
N GLU A 103 6.85 5.57 -19.48
CA GLU A 103 7.57 5.00 -18.33
C GLU A 103 7.99 6.09 -17.32
N ASP A 104 8.48 7.23 -17.82
CA ASP A 104 8.85 8.37 -17.01
C ASP A 104 7.62 9.18 -16.60
N LYS A 105 7.59 9.63 -15.35
CA LYS A 105 6.57 10.56 -14.88
C LYS A 105 6.79 11.95 -15.49
N VAL A 106 5.85 12.38 -16.32
CA VAL A 106 5.88 13.67 -17.01
C VAL A 106 4.99 14.70 -16.30
N THR A 107 5.42 15.96 -16.26
CA THR A 107 4.60 17.07 -15.74
C THR A 107 3.71 17.67 -16.83
N MET A 108 2.61 18.32 -16.47
CA MET A 108 1.79 19.03 -17.46
C MET A 108 2.56 20.15 -18.18
N TRP A 109 3.54 20.77 -17.52
CA TRP A 109 4.39 21.79 -18.12
C TRP A 109 5.27 21.25 -19.24
N TYR A 110 5.79 20.03 -19.10
CA TYR A 110 6.50 19.37 -20.18
C TYR A 110 5.63 19.22 -21.43
N LEU A 111 4.34 18.90 -21.27
CA LEU A 111 3.41 18.82 -22.41
C LEU A 111 3.18 20.19 -23.05
N VAL A 112 3.07 21.24 -22.24
CA VAL A 112 2.96 22.62 -22.72
C VAL A 112 4.15 22.98 -23.59
N GLU A 113 5.37 22.71 -23.12
CA GLU A 113 6.61 22.99 -23.86
C GLU A 113 6.74 22.13 -25.13
N LYS A 114 6.48 20.82 -25.03
CA LYS A 114 6.61 19.88 -26.16
C LYS A 114 5.63 20.18 -27.29
N TYR A 115 4.38 20.49 -26.97
CA TYR A 115 3.31 20.70 -27.95
C TYR A 115 3.03 22.18 -28.27
N GLY A 116 3.71 23.12 -27.60
CA GLY A 116 3.52 24.55 -27.80
C GLY A 116 2.11 25.05 -27.44
N LEU A 117 1.48 24.42 -26.44
CA LEU A 117 0.09 24.68 -26.03
C LEU A 117 0.04 25.46 -24.72
N SER A 118 -1.03 26.24 -24.49
CA SER A 118 -1.29 26.77 -23.15
C SER A 118 -1.66 25.64 -22.18
N ILE A 119 -1.37 25.85 -20.88
CA ILE A 119 -1.69 24.89 -19.83
C ILE A 119 -3.19 24.53 -19.80
N ASP A 120 -4.05 25.51 -20.05
CA ASP A 120 -5.51 25.31 -20.07
C ASP A 120 -5.93 24.48 -21.27
N MET A 121 -5.30 24.67 -22.43
CA MET A 121 -5.57 23.86 -23.62
C MET A 121 -5.13 22.41 -23.40
N VAL A 122 -3.97 22.17 -22.78
CA VAL A 122 -3.52 20.81 -22.43
C VAL A 122 -4.53 20.14 -21.50
N ARG A 123 -4.97 20.83 -20.44
CA ARG A 123 -5.98 20.31 -19.50
C ARG A 123 -7.31 20.02 -20.20
N TYR A 124 -7.75 20.91 -21.06
CA TYR A 124 -8.99 20.78 -21.82
C TYR A 124 -8.95 19.57 -22.76
N ARG A 125 -7.87 19.41 -23.54
CA ARG A 125 -7.70 18.27 -24.45
C ARG A 125 -7.61 16.95 -23.70
N ILE A 126 -6.87 16.89 -22.59
CA ILE A 126 -6.83 15.70 -21.73
C ILE A 126 -8.22 15.36 -21.18
N LYS A 127 -8.99 16.38 -20.76
CA LYS A 127 -10.36 16.17 -20.26
C LYS A 127 -11.25 15.56 -21.33
N ILE A 128 -11.21 16.08 -22.57
CA ILE A 128 -11.99 15.53 -23.69
C ILE A 128 -11.53 14.10 -24.03
N ALA A 129 -10.21 13.87 -24.11
CA ALA A 129 -9.67 12.56 -24.44
C ALA A 129 -10.10 11.50 -23.41
N LYS A 130 -10.09 11.83 -22.11
CA LYS A 130 -10.62 10.96 -21.05
C LYS A 130 -12.11 10.68 -21.20
N GLN A 131 -12.89 11.70 -21.57
CA GLN A 131 -14.33 11.54 -21.77
C GLN A 131 -14.61 10.61 -22.96
N LYS A 132 -13.93 10.80 -24.08
CA LYS A 132 -14.04 9.92 -25.25
C LYS A 132 -13.63 8.47 -24.94
N LEU A 133 -12.52 8.25 -24.24
CA LEU A 133 -12.11 6.91 -23.81
C LEU A 133 -13.18 6.23 -22.96
N LYS A 134 -13.79 6.97 -22.04
CA LYS A 134 -14.90 6.44 -21.23
C LYS A 134 -16.09 6.06 -22.11
N GLU A 135 -16.45 6.90 -23.08
CA GLU A 135 -17.55 6.63 -24.01
C GLU A 135 -17.26 5.38 -24.86
N TYR A 136 -16.05 5.23 -25.40
CA TYR A 136 -15.66 4.04 -26.18
C TYR A 136 -15.68 2.75 -25.34
N ILE A 137 -15.19 2.78 -24.10
CA ILE A 137 -15.22 1.62 -23.20
C ILE A 137 -16.68 1.24 -22.87
N ILE A 138 -17.54 2.23 -22.60
CA ILE A 138 -18.97 1.98 -22.35
C ILE A 138 -19.66 1.42 -23.60
N LEU A 139 -19.27 1.85 -24.80
CA LEU A 139 -19.83 1.33 -26.04
C LEU A 139 -19.57 -0.18 -26.16
N HIS A 140 -18.34 -0.63 -25.89
CA HIS A 140 -17.95 -2.05 -25.94
C HIS A 140 -18.53 -2.88 -24.79
N GLU A 141 -18.85 -2.28 -23.63
CA GLU A 141 -19.57 -2.98 -22.57
C GLU A 141 -21.01 -3.34 -22.93
N ASN A 142 -21.61 -2.66 -23.91
CA ASN A 142 -23.01 -2.84 -24.30
C ASN A 142 -23.19 -3.58 -25.65
N GLU A 143 -22.09 -3.99 -26.29
CA GLU A 143 -22.09 -4.88 -27.46
C GLU A 143 -22.24 -6.35 -27.05
#